data_AF-F0QTI8-F1
#
_entry.id   AF-F0QTI8-F1
#
_cell.length_a   1.000
_cell.length_b   1.000
_cell.length_c   1.000
_cell.angle_alpha   90.00
_cell.angle_beta   90.00
_cell.angle_gamma   90.00
#
_symmetry.space_group_name_H-M   'P 1'
#
loop_
_entity.id
_entity.type
_entity.pdbx_description
1 polymer ?
#
loop_
_entity_poly.entity_id
_entity_poly.type
_entity_poly.pdbx_seq_one_letter_code
_entity_poly.pdbx_strand_id
1 'polypeptide(L)'
;MTVLRKLRELGNVSEVIMDITHGLNYMPTMMLRYASLAVYTYVTTSSTEKLTVKVVDSEPYTPQLRDYDITLGIRDVSAENLGKAYSLYKTLSMPSINTVGTLNKTVRKSSLVALDALHNGTYTLLPLLPINEALDWLDKALDLNRALRVVIDGNEARRTVMISHAEARGIGREAWLETVVSMHSLLTIAAHIRNELTSDVEAKPPSDKYVVITSLRRLREVTNKYTYISGIRELVNTEINNAIGTVREVLDKGYAKQLTNKWIKYSKLKDFIQGNMTIKPPLEEQWDVMQGSDYRNVIAHAGLDKENTALQIDRDNPDPHNAKIAIHKELTDIVYRSINHKPS
;
A
#
# COMPACT_ATOMS: atom_id res chain seq x y z
N MET A 1 -1.37 9.13 -14.71
CA MET A 1 -2.85 9.19 -14.78
C MET A 1 -3.40 8.75 -16.14
N THR A 2 -2.92 9.29 -17.27
CA THR A 2 -3.40 8.87 -18.61
C THR A 2 -3.17 7.38 -18.88
N VAL A 3 -2.00 6.83 -18.53
CA VAL A 3 -1.69 5.39 -18.74
C VAL A 3 -2.56 4.48 -17.89
N LEU A 4 -2.61 4.66 -16.55
CA LEU A 4 -3.45 3.84 -15.67
C LEU A 4 -4.94 3.90 -16.05
N ARG A 5 -5.45 5.11 -16.34
CA ARG A 5 -6.83 5.28 -16.80
C ARG A 5 -7.06 4.56 -18.13
N LYS A 6 -6.14 4.71 -19.08
CA LYS A 6 -6.23 4.05 -20.38
C LYS A 6 -6.18 2.52 -20.25
N LEU A 7 -5.32 1.98 -19.39
CA LEU A 7 -5.27 0.54 -19.10
C LEU A 7 -6.61 0.05 -18.52
N ARG A 8 -7.24 0.82 -17.62
CA ARG A 8 -8.58 0.50 -17.10
C ARG A 8 -9.67 0.58 -18.16
N GLU A 9 -9.64 1.60 -19.01
CA GLU A 9 -10.57 1.77 -20.15
C GLU A 9 -10.45 0.61 -21.16
N LEU A 10 -9.22 0.14 -21.42
CA LEU A 10 -8.94 -0.95 -22.35
C LEU A 10 -9.35 -2.33 -21.82
N GLY A 11 -9.68 -2.46 -20.54
CA GLY A 11 -10.16 -3.71 -19.97
C GLY A 11 -9.04 -4.74 -19.87
N ASN A 12 -9.13 -5.85 -20.60
CA ASN A 12 -8.21 -6.99 -20.50
C ASN A 12 -6.92 -6.77 -21.31
N VAL A 13 -5.94 -6.11 -20.70
CA VAL A 13 -4.65 -5.81 -21.34
C VAL A 13 -3.67 -6.93 -21.04
N SER A 14 -3.16 -7.60 -22.08
CA SER A 14 -2.17 -8.68 -21.96
C SER A 14 -0.73 -8.22 -22.21
N GLU A 15 -0.54 -7.08 -22.89
CA GLU A 15 0.76 -6.54 -23.24
C GLU A 15 0.78 -5.00 -23.20
N VAL A 16 1.86 -4.43 -22.67
CA VAL A 16 2.19 -3.00 -22.76
C VAL A 16 3.55 -2.86 -23.44
N ILE A 17 3.58 -2.15 -24.57
CA ILE A 17 4.80 -1.83 -25.31
C ILE A 17 5.16 -0.37 -25.04
N MET A 18 6.36 -0.16 -24.51
CA MET A 18 6.94 1.16 -24.25
C MET A 18 8.05 1.44 -25.26
N ASP A 19 7.75 2.25 -26.26
CA ASP A 19 8.72 2.70 -27.26
C ASP A 19 9.48 3.93 -26.75
N ILE A 20 10.81 3.79 -26.64
CA ILE A 20 11.70 4.87 -26.18
C ILE A 20 12.51 5.52 -27.30
N THR A 21 12.34 5.07 -28.55
CA THR A 21 13.14 5.45 -29.71
C THR A 21 13.29 6.96 -29.91
N HIS A 22 12.21 7.70 -29.67
CA HIS A 22 12.14 9.15 -29.90
C HIS A 22 12.17 9.98 -28.61
N GLY A 23 12.49 9.35 -27.47
CA GLY A 23 12.55 10.05 -26.20
C GLY A 23 13.78 10.94 -26.08
N LEU A 24 13.58 12.17 -25.58
CA LEU A 24 14.67 13.11 -25.35
C LEU A 24 15.33 12.86 -24.00
N ASN A 25 16.61 12.48 -23.98
CA ASN A 25 17.48 12.41 -22.79
C ASN A 25 16.84 11.70 -21.57
N TYR A 26 16.29 12.46 -20.61
CA TYR A 26 15.71 11.97 -19.37
C TYR A 26 14.28 11.43 -19.53
N MET A 27 13.61 11.72 -20.66
CA MET A 27 12.21 11.36 -20.89
C MET A 27 11.97 9.84 -20.88
N PRO A 28 12.76 8.99 -21.58
CA PRO A 28 12.63 7.54 -21.47
C PRO A 28 12.67 7.05 -20.02
N THR A 29 13.64 7.50 -19.24
CA THR A 29 13.80 7.09 -17.84
C THR A 29 12.60 7.50 -16.99
N MET A 30 12.12 8.74 -17.13
CA MET A 30 10.95 9.21 -16.38
C MET A 30 9.65 8.51 -16.82
N MET A 31 9.47 8.31 -18.13
CA MET A 31 8.33 7.58 -18.68
C MET A 31 8.32 6.15 -18.15
N LEU A 32 9.45 5.43 -18.24
CA LEU A 32 9.57 4.06 -17.73
C LEU A 32 9.23 3.98 -16.24
N ARG A 33 9.72 4.91 -15.41
CA ARG A 33 9.40 4.95 -13.97
C ARG A 33 7.89 5.08 -13.71
N TYR A 34 7.21 6.04 -14.36
CA TYR A 34 5.78 6.27 -14.12
C TYR A 34 4.86 5.26 -14.79
N ALA A 35 5.19 4.84 -16.01
CA ALA A 35 4.45 3.82 -16.73
C ALA A 35 4.55 2.49 -15.99
N SER A 36 5.74 2.12 -15.47
CA SER A 36 5.89 0.93 -14.63
C SER A 36 5.04 1.00 -13.37
N LEU A 37 4.96 2.16 -12.70
CA LEU A 37 4.10 2.31 -11.52
C LEU A 37 2.61 2.20 -11.86
N ALA A 38 2.18 2.79 -12.97
CA ALA A 38 0.81 2.68 -13.47
C ALA A 38 0.46 1.24 -13.84
N VAL A 39 1.37 0.56 -14.53
CA VAL A 39 1.25 -0.85 -14.92
C VAL A 39 1.17 -1.73 -13.68
N TYR A 40 2.06 -1.55 -12.71
CA TYR A 40 2.04 -2.30 -11.46
C TYR A 40 0.73 -2.09 -10.69
N THR A 41 0.26 -0.84 -10.62
CA THR A 41 -1.04 -0.52 -10.02
C THR A 41 -2.17 -1.25 -10.74
N TYR A 42 -2.16 -1.26 -12.06
CA TYR A 42 -3.16 -1.96 -12.86
C TYR A 42 -3.12 -3.48 -12.64
N VAL A 43 -1.95 -4.12 -12.72
CA VAL A 43 -1.80 -5.57 -12.48
C VAL A 43 -2.25 -5.94 -11.08
N THR A 44 -1.90 -5.14 -10.08
CA THR A 44 -2.25 -5.41 -8.67
C THR A 44 -3.75 -5.24 -8.41
N THR A 45 -4.43 -4.33 -9.12
CA THR A 45 -5.84 -3.99 -8.86
C THR A 45 -6.83 -4.58 -9.87
N SER A 46 -6.35 -5.27 -10.89
CA SER A 46 -7.16 -5.97 -11.89
C SER A 46 -7.12 -7.47 -11.66
N SER A 47 -8.06 -8.19 -12.27
CA SER A 47 -8.06 -9.66 -12.31
C SER A 47 -7.10 -10.24 -13.36
N THR A 48 -6.18 -9.43 -13.89
CA THR A 48 -5.28 -9.82 -14.98
C THR A 48 -4.15 -10.68 -14.42
N GLU A 49 -4.14 -11.98 -14.74
CA GLU A 49 -3.13 -12.92 -14.20
C GLU A 49 -1.72 -12.70 -14.79
N LYS A 50 -1.64 -12.24 -16.04
CA LYS A 50 -0.37 -12.02 -16.75
C LYS A 50 -0.44 -10.80 -17.64
N LEU A 51 0.46 -9.85 -17.38
CA LEU A 51 0.71 -8.71 -18.24
C LEU A 51 2.18 -8.69 -18.62
N THR A 52 2.45 -8.68 -19.92
CA THR A 52 3.82 -8.57 -20.45
C THR A 52 4.15 -7.10 -20.66
N VAL A 53 5.31 -6.66 -20.18
CA VAL A 53 5.81 -5.30 -20.41
C VAL A 53 7.03 -5.38 -21.29
N LYS A 54 6.96 -4.82 -22.49
CA LYS A 54 8.09 -4.72 -23.42
C LYS A 54 8.58 -3.28 -23.49
N VAL A 55 9.89 -3.11 -23.53
CA VAL A 55 10.53 -1.83 -23.81
C VAL A 55 11.25 -2.00 -25.13
N VAL A 56 10.98 -1.13 -26.08
CA VAL A 56 11.56 -1.21 -27.42
C VAL A 56 12.32 0.06 -27.75
N ASP A 57 13.44 -0.10 -28.44
CA ASP A 57 14.31 0.98 -28.89
C ASP A 57 14.81 0.67 -30.29
N SER A 58 14.91 1.68 -31.16
CA SER A 58 15.49 1.49 -32.49
C SER A 58 17.01 1.55 -32.44
N GLU A 59 17.64 0.98 -33.46
CA GLU A 59 19.04 1.25 -33.73
C GLU A 59 19.27 2.76 -33.95
N PRO A 60 20.44 3.30 -33.55
CA PRO A 60 20.69 4.73 -33.63
C PRO A 60 20.72 5.20 -35.08
N TYR A 61 19.90 6.22 -35.38
CA TYR A 61 19.91 6.86 -36.68
C TYR A 61 21.16 7.72 -36.87
N THR A 62 21.86 7.52 -37.99
CA THR A 62 23.06 8.29 -38.36
C THR A 62 22.74 9.14 -39.60
N PRO A 63 22.59 10.47 -39.47
CA PRO A 63 22.16 11.34 -40.57
C PRO A 63 23.03 11.28 -41.83
N GLN A 64 24.31 10.92 -41.67
CA GLN A 64 25.28 10.76 -42.77
C GLN A 64 24.90 9.66 -43.76
N LEU A 65 23.96 8.79 -43.38
CA LEU A 65 23.54 7.66 -44.21
C LEU A 65 22.15 7.85 -44.83
N ARG A 66 21.63 9.08 -44.83
CA ARG A 66 20.28 9.42 -45.32
C ARG A 66 20.00 9.00 -46.77
N ASP A 67 21.03 9.00 -47.61
CA ASP A 67 20.92 8.67 -49.05
C ASP A 67 21.11 7.17 -49.33
N TYR A 68 21.35 6.35 -48.30
CA TYR A 68 21.43 4.89 -48.40
C TYR A 68 20.11 4.26 -47.95
N ASP A 69 19.74 3.15 -48.58
CA ASP A 69 18.59 2.33 -48.16
C ASP A 69 18.97 1.56 -46.88
N ILE A 70 18.69 2.18 -45.73
CA ILE A 70 18.99 1.62 -44.42
C ILE A 70 17.69 1.35 -43.69
N THR A 71 17.49 0.09 -43.33
CA THR A 71 16.45 -0.34 -42.40
C THR A 71 17.04 -0.35 -40.99
N LEU A 72 16.52 0.48 -40.10
CA LEU A 72 16.86 0.43 -38.67
C LEU A 72 16.07 -0.69 -38.00
N GLY A 73 16.73 -1.59 -37.29
CA GLY A 73 16.07 -2.61 -36.49
C GLY A 73 15.41 -2.02 -35.23
N ILE A 74 14.22 -2.51 -34.87
CA ILE A 74 13.61 -2.28 -33.56
C ILE A 74 13.97 -3.46 -32.66
N ARG A 75 14.53 -3.18 -31.49
CA ARG A 75 15.01 -4.20 -30.54
C ARG A 75 14.17 -4.20 -29.27
N ASP A 76 13.85 -5.39 -28.77
CA ASP A 76 13.28 -5.56 -27.43
C ASP A 76 14.42 -5.48 -26.40
N VAL A 77 14.45 -4.39 -25.63
CA VAL A 77 15.45 -4.12 -24.59
C VAL A 77 14.91 -4.47 -23.19
N SER A 78 13.80 -5.21 -23.12
CA SER A 78 13.16 -5.58 -21.87
C SER A 78 13.94 -6.62 -21.07
N ALA A 79 14.57 -7.62 -21.71
CA ALA A 79 15.25 -8.73 -21.03
C ALA A 79 16.52 -8.31 -20.26
N GLU A 80 17.22 -7.27 -20.70
CA GLU A 80 18.39 -6.73 -19.98
C GLU A 80 17.99 -5.88 -18.75
N ASN A 81 16.70 -5.53 -18.61
CA ASN A 81 16.21 -4.58 -17.61
C ASN A 81 14.94 -4.99 -16.83
N LEU A 82 14.21 -6.06 -17.18
CA LEU A 82 12.96 -6.46 -16.50
C LEU A 82 13.18 -7.14 -15.15
N GLY A 83 14.29 -7.88 -14.99
CA GLY A 83 14.78 -8.27 -13.66
C GLY A 83 15.02 -7.05 -12.75
N LYS A 84 15.23 -5.88 -13.35
CA LYS A 84 15.32 -4.57 -12.68
C LYS A 84 14.03 -3.75 -12.70
N ALA A 85 13.01 -4.06 -13.50
CA ALA A 85 11.70 -3.38 -13.48
C ALA A 85 10.87 -3.79 -12.25
N TYR A 86 10.95 -5.06 -11.86
CA TYR A 86 10.46 -5.51 -10.55
C TYR A 86 11.36 -4.98 -9.41
N SER A 87 12.68 -4.87 -9.64
CA SER A 87 13.57 -4.16 -8.70
C SER A 87 13.41 -2.64 -8.73
N LEU A 88 12.68 -2.06 -9.69
CA LEU A 88 12.38 -0.62 -9.79
C LEU A 88 11.31 -0.25 -8.76
N TYR A 89 10.50 -1.22 -8.31
CA TYR A 89 9.71 -1.09 -7.09
C TYR A 89 10.60 -1.02 -5.84
N LYS A 90 11.75 -1.71 -5.84
CA LYS A 90 12.80 -1.64 -4.80
C LYS A 90 13.48 -0.26 -4.76
N THR A 91 13.40 0.50 -5.85
CA THR A 91 13.92 1.88 -6.02
C THR A 91 12.82 2.88 -6.39
N LEU A 92 11.57 2.68 -5.95
CA LEU A 92 10.69 3.81 -5.70
C LEU A 92 11.36 4.61 -4.59
N SER A 93 12.30 5.47 -4.99
CA SER A 93 12.85 6.52 -4.16
C SER A 93 11.66 7.20 -3.55
N MET A 94 11.49 7.03 -2.24
CA MET A 94 10.39 7.65 -1.53
C MET A 94 10.37 9.11 -1.94
N PRO A 95 9.21 9.69 -2.31
CA PRO A 95 9.16 11.13 -2.46
C PRO A 95 9.72 11.71 -1.15
N SER A 96 10.76 12.54 -1.26
CA SER A 96 11.49 12.97 -0.08
C SER A 96 10.50 13.55 0.93
N ILE A 97 10.67 13.23 2.22
CA ILE A 97 9.79 13.75 3.29
C ILE A 97 9.64 15.28 3.21
N ASN A 98 10.67 15.96 2.69
CA ASN A 98 10.69 17.40 2.44
C ASN A 98 9.75 17.84 1.30
N THR A 99 9.61 17.06 0.22
CA THR A 99 8.67 17.32 -0.90
C THR A 99 7.21 17.08 -0.48
N VAL A 100 7.01 16.19 0.48
CA VAL A 100 5.69 15.81 1.05
C VAL A 100 5.17 16.83 2.07
N GLY A 101 6.02 17.74 2.55
CA GLY A 101 5.67 18.75 3.58
C GLY A 101 4.57 19.73 3.17
N THR A 102 4.31 19.89 1.87
CA THR A 102 3.27 20.77 1.31
C THR A 102 1.91 20.08 1.12
N LEU A 103 1.84 18.76 1.34
CA LEU A 103 0.60 17.99 1.20
C LEU A 103 -0.27 18.11 2.43
N ASN A 104 -1.58 17.92 2.21
CA ASN A 104 -2.53 17.79 3.30
C ASN A 104 -2.08 16.69 4.29
N LYS A 105 -2.15 16.98 5.59
CA LYS A 105 -1.73 16.06 6.68
C LYS A 105 -2.36 14.66 6.54
N THR A 106 -3.62 14.58 6.12
CA THR A 106 -4.35 13.32 5.91
C THR A 106 -3.78 12.50 4.76
N VAL A 107 -3.46 13.16 3.63
CA VAL A 107 -2.82 12.53 2.47
C VAL A 107 -1.44 12.03 2.85
N ARG A 108 -0.64 12.89 3.50
CA ARG A 108 0.70 12.54 3.98
C ARG A 108 0.66 11.34 4.93
N LYS A 109 -0.22 11.33 5.93
CA LYS A 109 -0.37 10.21 6.87
C LYS A 109 -0.76 8.93 6.16
N SER A 110 -1.80 8.97 5.34
CA SER A 110 -2.30 7.79 4.63
C SER A 110 -1.25 7.21 3.70
N SER A 111 -0.55 8.06 2.93
CA SER A 111 0.50 7.61 2.00
C SER A 111 1.68 6.97 2.71
N LEU A 112 2.18 7.57 3.80
CA LEU A 112 3.34 7.03 4.52
C LEU A 112 3.04 5.72 5.22
N VAL A 113 1.87 5.61 5.87
CA VAL A 113 1.48 4.35 6.53
C VAL A 113 1.11 3.28 5.51
N ALA A 114 0.46 3.63 4.39
CA ALA A 114 0.20 2.68 3.31
C ALA A 114 1.51 2.16 2.69
N LEU A 115 2.49 3.04 2.52
CA LEU A 115 3.81 2.66 2.03
C LEU A 115 4.51 1.69 2.99
N ASP A 116 4.49 2.00 4.29
CA ASP A 116 5.01 1.10 5.32
C ASP A 116 4.32 -0.27 5.27
N ALA A 117 2.99 -0.30 5.18
CA ALA A 117 2.20 -1.53 5.07
C ALA A 117 2.56 -2.36 3.83
N LEU A 118 2.73 -1.71 2.67
CA LEU A 118 3.11 -2.38 1.43
C LEU A 118 4.56 -2.87 1.47
N HIS A 119 5.46 -2.14 2.13
CA HIS A 119 6.89 -2.45 2.18
C HIS A 119 7.20 -3.52 3.22
N ASN A 120 6.64 -3.39 4.43
CA ASN A 120 6.95 -4.22 5.59
C ASN A 120 5.91 -5.32 5.85
N GLY A 121 4.85 -5.41 5.03
CA GLY A 121 3.81 -6.42 5.20
C GLY A 121 2.86 -6.17 6.38
N THR A 122 2.84 -4.94 6.94
CA THR A 122 1.94 -4.53 8.02
C THR A 122 0.53 -4.21 7.52
N TYR A 123 -0.04 -5.07 6.66
CA TYR A 123 -1.33 -4.83 5.97
C TYR A 123 -2.51 -4.59 6.91
N THR A 124 -2.41 -5.04 8.16
CA THR A 124 -3.40 -4.79 9.19
C THR A 124 -3.61 -3.30 9.47
N LEU A 125 -2.69 -2.43 9.06
CA LEU A 125 -2.85 -0.98 9.21
C LEU A 125 -3.75 -0.34 8.14
N LEU A 126 -3.93 -0.99 6.98
CA LEU A 126 -4.65 -0.39 5.85
C LEU A 126 -6.13 -0.05 6.13
N PRO A 127 -6.91 -0.88 6.86
CA PRO A 127 -8.28 -0.54 7.25
C PRO A 127 -8.42 0.69 8.14
N LEU A 128 -7.34 1.10 8.81
CA LEU A 128 -7.33 2.23 9.73
C LEU A 128 -7.14 3.58 9.02
N LEU A 129 -6.85 3.57 7.71
CA LEU A 129 -6.47 4.76 6.97
C LEU A 129 -7.65 5.40 6.24
N PRO A 130 -7.75 6.75 6.24
CA PRO A 130 -8.71 7.51 5.41
C PRO A 130 -8.23 7.58 3.95
N ILE A 131 -8.09 6.41 3.32
CA ILE A 131 -7.53 6.26 1.96
C ILE A 131 -8.43 6.93 0.91
N ASN A 132 -9.76 6.89 1.09
CA ASN A 132 -10.69 7.43 0.09
C ASN A 132 -10.62 8.96 0.08
N GLU A 133 -10.56 9.57 1.25
CA GLU A 133 -10.39 11.02 1.41
C GLU A 133 -9.03 11.48 0.86
N ALA A 134 -7.98 10.68 1.07
CA ALA A 134 -6.67 10.95 0.51
C ALA A 134 -6.66 10.85 -1.04
N LEU A 135 -7.34 9.85 -1.61
CA LEU A 135 -7.48 9.69 -3.05
C LEU A 135 -8.30 10.83 -3.68
N ASP A 136 -9.46 11.18 -3.12
CA ASP A 136 -10.29 12.30 -3.60
C ASP A 136 -9.51 13.62 -3.61
N TRP A 137 -8.69 13.87 -2.58
CA TRP A 137 -7.82 15.04 -2.55
C TRP A 137 -6.78 15.02 -3.69
N LEU A 138 -6.15 13.86 -3.94
CA LEU A 138 -5.15 13.72 -4.99
C LEU A 138 -5.76 13.84 -6.40
N ASP A 139 -6.95 13.29 -6.62
CA ASP A 139 -7.67 13.43 -7.88
C ASP A 139 -7.96 14.90 -8.19
N LYS A 140 -8.49 15.65 -7.20
CA LYS A 140 -8.69 17.11 -7.33
C LYS A 140 -7.38 17.85 -7.62
N ALA A 141 -6.27 17.48 -6.96
CA ALA A 141 -4.97 18.09 -7.19
C ALA A 141 -4.43 17.80 -8.61
N LEU A 142 -4.68 16.61 -9.15
CA LEU A 142 -4.28 16.21 -10.50
C LEU A 142 -5.13 16.91 -11.57
N ASP A 143 -6.43 17.06 -11.34
CA ASP A 143 -7.34 17.78 -12.24
C ASP A 143 -7.04 19.29 -12.28
N LEU A 144 -6.74 19.91 -11.15
CA LEU A 144 -6.30 21.31 -11.11
C LEU A 144 -5.02 21.54 -11.92
N ASN A 145 -4.08 20.59 -11.87
CA ASN A 145 -2.87 20.66 -12.70
C ASN A 145 -3.17 20.51 -14.19
N ARG A 146 -4.21 19.75 -14.55
CA ARG A 146 -4.66 19.61 -15.94
C ARG A 146 -5.32 20.89 -16.43
N ALA A 147 -6.20 21.51 -15.63
CA ALA A 147 -6.80 22.80 -15.93
C ALA A 147 -5.73 23.89 -16.12
N LEU A 148 -4.69 23.90 -15.26
CA LEU A 148 -3.55 24.81 -15.40
C LEU A 148 -2.69 24.56 -16.65
N ARG A 149 -2.65 23.33 -17.21
CA ARG A 149 -1.98 23.07 -18.50
C ARG A 149 -2.81 23.56 -19.68
N VAL A 150 -4.13 23.42 -19.64
CA VAL A 150 -5.04 23.93 -20.68
C VAL A 150 -4.99 25.46 -20.77
N VAL A 151 -4.81 26.15 -19.65
CA VAL A 151 -4.64 27.62 -19.61
C VAL A 151 -3.27 28.10 -20.12
N ILE A 152 -2.26 27.22 -20.19
CA ILE A 152 -0.92 27.57 -20.72
C ILE A 152 -0.84 27.32 -22.24
N ASP A 153 -1.59 26.35 -22.78
CA ASP A 153 -1.68 26.10 -24.23
C ASP A 153 -2.74 26.98 -24.94
N GLY A 154 -3.58 27.70 -24.18
CA GLY A 154 -4.54 28.67 -24.71
C GLY A 154 -4.10 30.09 -24.40
N ASN A 155 -3.70 30.83 -25.43
CA ASN A 155 -3.29 32.23 -25.30
C ASN A 155 -4.41 33.08 -24.67
N GLU A 156 -4.01 34.03 -23.80
CA GLU A 156 -4.82 35.11 -23.18
C GLU A 156 -5.82 34.76 -22.05
N ALA A 157 -5.32 34.50 -20.83
CA ALA A 157 -5.96 35.03 -19.61
C ALA A 157 -5.02 34.96 -18.39
N ARG A 158 -4.10 35.92 -18.30
CA ARG A 158 -3.53 36.34 -17.02
C ARG A 158 -4.67 36.86 -16.14
N ARG A 159 -5.14 36.09 -15.15
CA ARG A 159 -5.48 36.57 -13.79
C ARG A 159 -6.11 35.50 -12.90
N THR A 160 -5.47 35.35 -11.74
CA THR A 160 -6.09 35.01 -10.44
C THR A 160 -6.36 33.52 -10.17
N VAL A 161 -5.34 32.78 -9.71
CA VAL A 161 -5.30 32.19 -8.35
C VAL A 161 -3.81 32.00 -7.99
N MET A 162 -3.44 32.43 -6.79
CA MET A 162 -2.07 32.52 -6.24
C MET A 162 -1.19 31.28 -6.51
N ILE A 163 -0.26 31.42 -7.46
CA ILE A 163 1.00 30.67 -7.53
C ILE A 163 2.12 31.70 -7.34
N SER A 164 2.10 32.45 -6.23
CA SER A 164 3.17 33.41 -5.91
C SER A 164 4.39 32.75 -5.25
N HIS A 165 4.55 31.42 -5.34
CA HIS A 165 5.73 30.71 -4.81
C HIS A 165 6.27 29.56 -5.68
N ALA A 166 5.70 29.29 -6.87
CA ALA A 166 6.21 28.24 -7.77
C ALA A 166 6.83 28.76 -9.08
N GLU A 167 7.02 30.09 -9.21
CA GLU A 167 7.75 30.71 -10.32
C GLU A 167 9.28 30.62 -10.17
N ALA A 168 9.79 29.95 -9.13
CA ALA A 168 11.21 29.60 -9.02
C ALA A 168 11.47 28.18 -9.57
N ARG A 169 11.67 28.10 -10.90
CA ARG A 169 12.29 27.01 -11.68
C ARG A 169 11.42 25.76 -11.90
N GLY A 170 11.16 25.44 -13.18
CA GLY A 170 10.40 24.26 -13.65
C GLY A 170 10.85 22.89 -13.11
N ILE A 171 12.00 22.82 -12.46
CA ILE A 171 12.54 21.67 -11.73
C ILE A 171 11.67 21.31 -10.51
N GLY A 172 11.02 22.27 -9.85
CA GLY A 172 10.16 22.02 -8.68
C GLY A 172 8.81 21.39 -9.01
N ARG A 173 8.27 21.63 -10.21
CA ARG A 173 6.95 21.15 -10.65
C ARG A 173 6.97 19.67 -11.00
N GLU A 174 8.07 19.19 -11.58
CA GLU A 174 8.25 17.78 -11.94
C GLU A 174 8.34 16.90 -10.69
N ALA A 175 9.12 17.32 -9.69
CA ALA A 175 9.23 16.61 -8.40
C ALA A 175 7.91 16.56 -7.61
N TRP A 176 7.08 17.60 -7.73
CA TRP A 176 5.74 17.61 -7.12
C TRP A 176 4.79 16.65 -7.85
N LEU A 177 4.79 16.66 -9.19
CA LEU A 177 3.96 15.74 -9.98
C LEU A 177 4.39 14.28 -9.78
N GLU A 178 5.69 14.02 -9.67
CA GLU A 178 6.26 12.72 -9.31
C GLU A 178 5.67 12.20 -8.00
N THR A 179 5.66 13.06 -6.99
CA THR A 179 5.16 12.75 -5.66
C THR A 179 3.67 12.42 -5.69
N VAL A 180 2.86 13.25 -6.36
CA VAL A 180 1.40 13.08 -6.43
C VAL A 180 1.03 11.81 -7.20
N VAL A 181 1.66 11.54 -8.35
CA VAL A 181 1.40 10.32 -9.13
C VAL A 181 1.81 9.07 -8.36
N SER A 182 2.94 9.14 -7.64
CA SER A 182 3.42 8.03 -6.83
C SER A 182 2.49 7.71 -5.68
N MET A 183 2.06 8.74 -4.94
CA MET A 183 1.11 8.60 -3.84
C MET A 183 -0.25 8.09 -4.31
N HIS A 184 -0.76 8.61 -5.42
CA HIS A 184 -2.03 8.15 -5.97
C HIS A 184 -1.98 6.64 -6.28
N SER A 185 -0.89 6.17 -6.91
CA SER A 185 -0.71 4.77 -7.26
C SER A 185 -0.63 3.87 -6.01
N LEU A 186 0.16 4.27 -5.01
CA LEU A 186 0.29 3.55 -3.74
C LEU A 186 -1.03 3.48 -2.97
N LEU A 187 -1.75 4.60 -2.86
CA LEU A 187 -3.05 4.67 -2.19
C LEU A 187 -4.11 3.88 -2.96
N THR A 188 -4.03 3.81 -4.29
CA THR A 188 -4.92 2.98 -5.10
C THR A 188 -4.73 1.49 -4.80
N ILE A 189 -3.48 1.03 -4.71
CA ILE A 189 -3.16 -0.35 -4.32
C ILE A 189 -3.61 -0.62 -2.88
N ALA A 190 -3.30 0.30 -1.96
CA ALA A 190 -3.69 0.19 -0.57
C ALA A 190 -5.23 0.15 -0.39
N ALA A 191 -5.98 0.95 -1.16
CA ALA A 191 -7.44 0.91 -1.18
C ALA A 191 -7.97 -0.45 -1.66
N HIS A 192 -7.36 -1.01 -2.70
CA HIS A 192 -7.74 -2.33 -3.21
C HIS A 192 -7.52 -3.43 -2.17
N ILE A 193 -6.33 -3.49 -1.57
CA ILE A 193 -6.01 -4.45 -0.51
C ILE A 193 -6.93 -4.25 0.70
N ARG A 194 -7.17 -2.99 1.12
CA ARG A 194 -8.10 -2.67 2.21
C ARG A 194 -9.47 -3.27 1.94
N ASN A 195 -10.03 -3.05 0.75
CA ASN A 195 -11.35 -3.55 0.39
C ASN A 195 -11.40 -5.09 0.46
N GLU A 196 -10.33 -5.78 0.04
CA GLU A 196 -10.22 -7.24 0.15
C GLU A 196 -10.09 -7.76 1.59
N LEU A 197 -9.50 -6.97 2.49
CA LEU A 197 -9.41 -7.32 3.91
C LEU A 197 -10.78 -7.15 4.58
N THR A 198 -11.49 -6.06 4.28
CA THR A 198 -12.72 -5.68 4.98
C THR A 198 -14.01 -6.25 4.37
N SER A 199 -13.97 -6.95 3.23
CA SER A 199 -15.17 -7.36 2.50
C SER A 199 -16.06 -8.35 3.27
N ASP A 200 -15.49 -9.17 4.14
CA ASP A 200 -16.15 -10.36 4.69
C ASP A 200 -16.40 -10.25 6.21
N VAL A 201 -16.46 -9.03 6.75
CA VAL A 201 -16.47 -8.80 8.20
C VAL A 201 -17.77 -8.17 8.68
N GLU A 202 -18.65 -9.01 9.23
CA GLU A 202 -19.89 -8.57 9.90
C GLU A 202 -19.73 -8.43 11.44
N ALA A 203 -18.51 -8.53 11.97
CA ALA A 203 -18.29 -8.46 13.42
C ALA A 203 -18.26 -7.02 13.93
N LYS A 204 -18.97 -6.77 15.03
CA LYS A 204 -18.83 -5.52 15.78
C LYS A 204 -17.47 -5.50 16.49
N PRO A 205 -16.72 -4.39 16.45
CA PRO A 205 -15.45 -4.27 17.15
C PRO A 205 -15.63 -4.36 18.69
N PRO A 206 -14.57 -4.66 19.44
CA PRO A 206 -14.62 -4.71 20.91
C PRO A 206 -14.98 -3.36 21.54
N SER A 207 -14.55 -2.25 20.91
CA SER A 207 -14.89 -0.89 21.31
C SER A 207 -14.72 0.05 20.12
N ASP A 208 -15.09 1.32 20.31
CA ASP A 208 -14.88 2.40 19.35
C ASP A 208 -13.40 2.68 19.05
N LYS A 209 -12.47 2.22 19.90
CA LYS A 209 -11.02 2.34 19.71
C LYS A 209 -10.42 1.29 18.77
N TYR A 210 -11.19 0.27 18.40
CA TYR A 210 -10.73 -0.81 17.52
C TYR A 210 -11.45 -0.79 16.18
N VAL A 211 -10.80 -1.36 15.17
CA VAL A 211 -11.41 -1.66 13.87
C VAL A 211 -11.25 -3.15 13.60
N VAL A 212 -12.34 -3.82 13.26
CA VAL A 212 -12.26 -5.21 12.80
C VAL A 212 -11.72 -5.22 11.39
N ILE A 213 -10.72 -6.06 11.15
CA ILE A 213 -9.99 -6.13 9.90
C ILE A 213 -10.55 -7.23 9.03
N THR A 214 -10.33 -8.48 9.46
CA THR A 214 -10.55 -9.70 8.66
C THR A 214 -10.28 -10.96 9.51
N SER A 215 -10.32 -12.14 8.91
CA SER A 215 -9.90 -13.40 9.55
C SER A 215 -8.40 -13.71 9.35
N LEU A 216 -7.79 -14.51 10.21
CA LEU A 216 -6.39 -14.95 10.03
C LEU A 216 -6.16 -15.64 8.68
N ARG A 217 -7.13 -16.43 8.21
CA ARG A 217 -7.14 -17.05 6.88
C ARG A 217 -7.07 -16.01 5.77
N ARG A 218 -7.97 -15.03 5.80
CA ARG A 218 -8.06 -14.00 4.76
C ARG A 218 -6.83 -13.11 4.75
N LEU A 219 -6.29 -12.77 5.92
CA LEU A 219 -5.02 -12.03 6.04
C LEU A 219 -3.87 -12.78 5.37
N ARG A 220 -3.80 -14.12 5.54
CA ARG A 220 -2.80 -14.96 4.86
C ARG A 220 -2.97 -14.97 3.35
N GLU A 221 -4.20 -15.13 2.86
CA GLU A 221 -4.49 -15.12 1.41
C GLU A 221 -4.04 -13.81 0.77
N VAL A 222 -4.44 -12.68 1.36
CA VAL A 222 -4.06 -11.33 0.92
C VAL A 222 -2.54 -11.16 0.97
N THR A 223 -1.88 -11.60 2.05
CA THR A 223 -0.41 -11.53 2.18
C THR A 223 0.29 -12.33 1.08
N ASN A 224 -0.13 -13.56 0.84
CA ASN A 224 0.48 -14.42 -0.19
C ASN A 224 0.26 -13.86 -1.60
N LYS A 225 -0.89 -13.20 -1.83
CA LYS A 225 -1.22 -12.56 -3.10
C LYS A 225 -0.38 -11.30 -3.35
N TYR A 226 -0.18 -10.45 -2.34
CA TYR A 226 0.37 -9.09 -2.52
C TYR A 226 1.82 -8.89 -2.05
N THR A 227 2.36 -9.76 -1.19
CA THR A 227 3.75 -9.64 -0.73
C THR A 227 4.67 -10.44 -1.64
N TYR A 228 5.46 -9.79 -2.49
CA TYR A 228 6.41 -10.48 -3.37
C TYR A 228 7.75 -10.81 -2.69
N ILE A 229 8.12 -10.06 -1.63
CA ILE A 229 9.39 -10.27 -0.91
C ILE A 229 9.25 -11.50 -0.02
N SER A 230 9.97 -12.57 -0.35
CA SER A 230 9.88 -13.86 0.36
C SER A 230 10.07 -13.72 1.86
N GLY A 231 11.13 -13.03 2.30
CA GLY A 231 11.41 -12.86 3.73
C GLY A 231 10.31 -12.10 4.49
N ILE A 232 9.65 -11.14 3.85
CA ILE A 232 8.53 -10.41 4.47
C ILE A 232 7.28 -11.28 4.48
N ARG A 233 7.02 -11.99 3.39
CA ARG A 233 5.91 -12.95 3.32
C ARG A 233 6.05 -14.04 4.40
N GLU A 234 7.26 -14.55 4.59
CA GLU A 234 7.58 -15.54 5.62
C GLU A 234 7.41 -14.97 7.03
N LEU A 235 7.87 -13.74 7.28
CA LEU A 235 7.66 -13.05 8.55
C LEU A 235 6.17 -12.92 8.88
N VAL A 236 5.38 -12.36 7.96
CA VAL A 236 3.93 -12.18 8.16
C VAL A 236 3.24 -13.52 8.37
N ASN A 237 3.57 -14.54 7.57
CA ASN A 237 3.00 -15.89 7.73
C ASN A 237 3.38 -16.54 9.06
N THR A 238 4.59 -16.27 9.56
CA THR A 238 5.04 -16.73 10.89
C THR A 238 4.19 -16.12 11.98
N GLU A 239 3.93 -14.82 11.94
CA GLU A 239 3.09 -14.14 12.93
C GLU A 239 1.62 -14.60 12.87
N ILE A 240 1.09 -14.84 11.66
CA ILE A 240 -0.24 -15.44 11.49
C ILE A 240 -0.27 -16.86 12.08
N ASN A 241 0.76 -17.67 11.83
CA ASN A 241 0.87 -19.02 12.40
C ASN A 241 0.94 -18.99 13.93
N ASN A 242 1.67 -18.03 14.50
CA ASN A 242 1.76 -17.84 15.95
C ASN A 242 0.38 -17.53 16.55
N ALA A 243 -0.40 -16.66 15.89
CA ALA A 243 -1.76 -16.34 16.32
C ALA A 243 -2.70 -17.56 16.20
N ILE A 244 -2.65 -18.28 15.09
CA ILE A 244 -3.41 -19.53 14.86
C ILE A 244 -3.06 -20.58 15.92
N GLY A 245 -1.77 -20.77 16.21
CA GLY A 245 -1.29 -21.71 17.22
C GLY A 245 -1.81 -21.36 18.62
N THR A 246 -1.78 -20.07 18.96
CA THR A 246 -2.32 -19.58 20.24
C THR A 246 -3.83 -19.83 20.35
N VAL A 247 -4.60 -19.53 19.29
CA VAL A 247 -6.05 -19.79 19.25
C VAL A 247 -6.34 -21.29 19.38
N ARG A 248 -5.57 -22.13 18.67
CA ARG A 248 -5.70 -23.59 18.74
C ARG A 248 -5.48 -24.10 20.16
N GLU A 249 -4.42 -23.67 20.83
CA GLU A 249 -4.13 -24.11 22.21
C GLU A 249 -5.24 -23.72 23.20
N VAL A 250 -5.83 -22.53 23.03
CA VAL A 250 -6.98 -22.08 23.84
C VAL A 250 -8.21 -22.98 23.62
N LEU A 251 -8.46 -23.39 22.38
CA LEU A 251 -9.56 -24.30 22.04
C LEU A 251 -9.32 -25.71 22.58
N ASP A 252 -8.10 -26.24 22.44
CA ASP A 252 -7.71 -27.58 22.90
C ASP A 252 -7.82 -27.71 24.43
N LYS A 253 -7.59 -26.61 25.17
CA LYS A 253 -7.78 -26.55 26.64
C LYS A 253 -9.25 -26.45 27.07
N GLY A 254 -10.20 -26.45 26.14
CA GLY A 254 -11.64 -26.47 26.44
C GLY A 254 -12.23 -25.10 26.79
N TYR A 255 -11.48 -24.01 26.64
CA TYR A 255 -11.97 -22.66 26.90
C TYR A 255 -12.89 -22.10 25.80
N ALA A 256 -13.09 -22.86 24.70
CA ALA A 256 -13.93 -22.49 23.56
C ALA A 256 -15.28 -21.92 24.01
N LYS A 257 -16.05 -22.65 24.82
CA LYS A 257 -17.40 -22.24 25.24
C LYS A 257 -17.43 -20.92 26.02
N GLN A 258 -16.33 -20.55 26.68
CA GLN A 258 -16.25 -19.36 27.53
C GLN A 258 -15.77 -18.12 26.76
N LEU A 259 -15.02 -18.35 25.68
CA LEU A 259 -14.27 -17.35 24.92
C LEU A 259 -14.84 -17.10 23.51
N THR A 260 -15.64 -18.02 22.98
CA THR A 260 -16.28 -17.84 21.67
C THR A 260 -17.20 -16.63 21.63
N ASN A 261 -17.18 -15.92 20.51
CA ASN A 261 -17.87 -14.65 20.24
C ASN A 261 -17.46 -13.49 21.16
N LYS A 262 -16.42 -13.66 21.99
CA LYS A 262 -15.83 -12.57 22.76
C LYS A 262 -14.54 -12.12 22.12
N TRP A 263 -14.33 -10.81 22.13
CA TRP A 263 -13.03 -10.25 21.80
C TRP A 263 -12.08 -10.45 22.97
N ILE A 264 -10.85 -10.88 22.66
CA ILE A 264 -9.80 -11.11 23.66
C ILE A 264 -8.52 -10.47 23.15
N LYS A 265 -7.89 -9.65 23.99
CA LYS A 265 -6.59 -9.07 23.70
C LYS A 265 -5.56 -10.19 23.49
N TYR A 266 -4.76 -10.10 22.44
CA TYR A 266 -3.83 -11.16 22.06
C TYR A 266 -2.82 -11.46 23.18
N SER A 267 -2.31 -10.43 23.88
CA SER A 267 -1.44 -10.62 25.03
C SER A 267 -2.06 -11.43 26.18
N LYS A 268 -3.39 -11.40 26.33
CA LYS A 268 -4.14 -12.11 27.39
C LYS A 268 -4.45 -13.57 27.05
N LEU A 269 -4.36 -13.99 25.80
CA LEU A 269 -4.60 -15.39 25.44
C LEU A 269 -3.58 -16.34 26.11
N LYS A 270 -2.34 -15.89 26.30
CA LYS A 270 -1.32 -16.68 27.02
C LYS A 270 -1.63 -16.86 28.52
N ASP A 271 -2.27 -15.87 29.14
CA ASP A 271 -2.66 -15.94 30.56
C ASP A 271 -3.74 -17.03 30.78
N PHE A 272 -4.67 -17.18 29.83
CA PHE A 272 -5.65 -18.28 29.81
C PHE A 272 -4.99 -19.65 29.64
N ILE A 273 -4.05 -19.74 28.71
CA ILE A 273 -3.29 -20.96 28.42
C ILE A 273 -2.55 -21.45 29.68
N GLN A 274 -1.98 -20.55 30.47
CA GLN A 274 -1.19 -20.90 31.67
C GLN A 274 -2.04 -21.15 32.92
N GLY A 275 -3.37 -20.98 32.84
CA GLY A 275 -4.26 -21.12 34.00
C GLY A 275 -4.15 -19.98 35.02
N ASN A 276 -3.47 -18.88 34.65
CA ASN A 276 -3.19 -17.74 35.54
C ASN A 276 -4.36 -16.75 35.64
N MET A 277 -5.41 -16.92 34.84
CA MET A 277 -6.60 -16.07 34.84
C MET A 277 -7.86 -16.87 35.20
N THR A 278 -8.46 -16.57 36.35
CA THR A 278 -9.87 -16.86 36.62
C THR A 278 -10.73 -15.80 35.93
N ILE A 279 -11.55 -16.21 34.96
CA ILE A 279 -12.46 -15.31 34.22
C ILE A 279 -13.41 -14.63 35.21
N LYS A 280 -13.22 -13.35 35.50
CA LYS A 280 -14.27 -12.47 36.04
C LYS A 280 -14.84 -11.66 34.88
N PRO A 281 -16.16 -11.72 34.60
CA PRO A 281 -16.79 -10.78 33.68
C PRO A 281 -16.81 -9.37 34.31
N PRO A 282 -16.72 -8.29 33.51
CA PRO A 282 -16.51 -8.30 32.07
C PRO A 282 -15.01 -8.18 31.73
N LEU A 283 -14.56 -8.99 30.76
CA LEU A 283 -13.24 -8.82 30.12
C LEU A 283 -13.09 -7.44 29.43
N GLU A 284 -14.17 -6.65 29.35
CA GLU A 284 -14.33 -5.36 28.66
C GLU A 284 -13.66 -4.17 29.39
N GLU A 285 -13.23 -4.30 30.65
CA GLU A 285 -12.74 -3.16 31.45
C GLU A 285 -11.22 -2.87 31.35
N GLN A 286 -10.43 -3.61 30.55
CA GLN A 286 -8.98 -3.39 30.41
C GLN A 286 -8.51 -3.11 28.97
N TRP A 287 -9.37 -2.51 28.15
CA TRP A 287 -9.09 -2.23 26.74
C TRP A 287 -8.53 -0.83 26.49
N ASP A 288 -8.54 0.02 27.53
CA ASP A 288 -8.47 1.47 27.36
C ASP A 288 -7.07 2.07 27.25
N VAL A 289 -6.01 1.30 27.49
CA VAL A 289 -4.63 1.82 27.48
C VAL A 289 -3.76 1.01 26.53
N MET A 290 -3.32 1.66 25.45
CA MET A 290 -2.11 1.23 24.73
C MET A 290 -0.94 1.23 25.71
N GLN A 291 -0.44 0.05 26.07
CA GLN A 291 0.77 -0.07 26.86
C GLN A 291 1.95 -0.39 25.95
N GLY A 292 2.89 0.56 25.83
CA GLY A 292 4.27 0.27 25.42
C GLY A 292 4.47 -0.26 24.00
N SER A 293 3.58 0.04 23.05
CA SER A 293 3.83 -0.34 21.65
C SER A 293 4.88 0.58 21.04
N ASP A 294 6.06 0.00 20.81
CA ASP A 294 7.09 0.57 19.97
C ASP A 294 6.79 0.24 18.51
N TYR A 295 7.04 1.18 17.62
CA TYR A 295 7.05 0.98 16.17
C TYR A 295 7.87 -0.24 15.75
N ARG A 296 8.99 -0.51 16.45
CA ARG A 296 9.79 -1.71 16.22
C ARG A 296 8.97 -2.99 16.37
N ASN A 297 8.12 -3.07 17.40
CA ASN A 297 7.26 -4.24 17.63
C ASN A 297 6.18 -4.34 16.55
N VAL A 298 5.61 -3.21 16.13
CA VAL A 298 4.61 -3.18 15.05
C VAL A 298 5.20 -3.76 13.76
N ILE A 299 6.42 -3.38 13.38
CA ILE A 299 7.08 -3.96 12.19
C ILE A 299 7.45 -5.42 12.42
N ALA A 300 8.14 -5.72 13.53
CA ALA A 300 8.65 -7.06 13.80
C ALA A 300 7.54 -8.12 13.87
N HIS A 301 6.33 -7.71 14.26
CA HIS A 301 5.15 -8.56 14.36
C HIS A 301 4.16 -8.36 13.21
N ALA A 302 4.58 -7.78 12.08
CA ALA A 302 3.73 -7.58 10.89
C ALA A 302 2.38 -6.87 11.19
N GLY A 303 2.37 -5.98 12.18
CA GLY A 303 1.17 -5.27 12.64
C GLY A 303 0.23 -6.12 13.51
N LEU A 304 0.60 -7.34 13.88
CA LEU A 304 -0.09 -8.22 14.84
C LEU A 304 0.50 -8.10 16.26
N ASP A 305 0.82 -6.88 16.68
CA ASP A 305 1.34 -6.61 18.02
C ASP A 305 0.35 -7.10 19.09
N LYS A 306 0.83 -7.94 20.00
CA LYS A 306 0.05 -8.55 21.07
C LYS A 306 -0.69 -7.54 21.96
N GLU A 307 -0.14 -6.33 22.09
CA GLU A 307 -0.74 -5.29 22.93
C GLU A 307 -1.81 -4.46 22.22
N ASN A 308 -1.95 -4.58 20.90
CA ASN A 308 -2.87 -3.78 20.10
C ASN A 308 -3.79 -4.61 19.20
N THR A 309 -3.63 -5.92 19.27
CA THR A 309 -4.40 -6.89 18.51
C THR A 309 -5.37 -7.59 19.45
N ALA A 310 -6.60 -7.72 18.99
CA ALA A 310 -7.61 -8.54 19.62
C ALA A 310 -8.09 -9.60 18.64
N LEU A 311 -8.40 -10.78 19.19
CA LEU A 311 -8.90 -11.92 18.44
C LEU A 311 -10.29 -12.29 18.94
N GLN A 312 -11.17 -12.68 18.03
CA GLN A 312 -12.48 -13.25 18.33
C GLN A 312 -12.60 -14.59 17.62
N ILE A 313 -12.93 -15.63 18.39
CA ILE A 313 -13.15 -16.98 17.86
C ILE A 313 -14.65 -17.16 17.65
N ASP A 314 -15.05 -17.61 16.46
CA ASP A 314 -16.46 -17.88 16.16
C ASP A 314 -16.94 -19.11 16.94
N ARG A 315 -18.11 -18.98 17.59
CA ARG A 315 -18.74 -20.09 18.32
C ARG A 315 -19.19 -21.22 17.39
N ASP A 316 -19.76 -20.85 16.25
CA ASP A 316 -20.45 -21.77 15.36
C ASP A 316 -19.46 -22.45 14.41
N ASN A 317 -18.28 -21.86 14.24
CA ASN A 317 -17.16 -22.43 13.50
C ASN A 317 -15.81 -22.15 14.19
N PRO A 318 -15.45 -22.92 15.24
CA PRO A 318 -14.24 -22.68 16.03
C PRO A 318 -12.96 -23.16 15.31
N ASP A 319 -12.82 -22.91 14.01
CA ASP A 319 -11.57 -23.08 13.29
C ASP A 319 -10.61 -21.93 13.66
N PRO A 320 -9.40 -22.22 14.20
CA PRO A 320 -8.39 -21.20 14.48
C PRO A 320 -8.09 -20.26 13.31
N HIS A 321 -8.19 -20.74 12.07
CA HIS A 321 -7.93 -19.93 10.88
C HIS A 321 -9.01 -18.87 10.66
N ASN A 322 -10.21 -19.09 11.18
CA ASN A 322 -11.35 -18.17 11.02
C ASN A 322 -11.44 -17.16 12.16
N ALA A 323 -10.51 -17.18 13.12
CA ALA A 323 -10.46 -16.16 14.16
C ALA A 323 -10.34 -14.76 13.53
N LYS A 324 -11.27 -13.89 13.92
CA LYS A 324 -11.35 -12.51 13.45
C LYS A 324 -10.35 -11.66 14.20
N ILE A 325 -9.79 -10.67 13.51
CA ILE A 325 -8.75 -9.79 14.01
C ILE A 325 -9.32 -8.38 14.12
N ALA A 326 -9.13 -7.74 15.26
CA ALA A 326 -9.35 -6.32 15.44
C ALA A 326 -8.07 -5.63 15.91
N ILE A 327 -7.84 -4.42 15.41
CA ILE A 327 -6.62 -3.66 15.65
C ILE A 327 -6.96 -2.28 16.22
N HIS A 328 -6.15 -1.82 17.17
CA HIS A 328 -6.30 -0.51 17.79
C HIS A 328 -6.04 0.63 16.81
N LYS A 329 -6.91 1.65 16.76
CA LYS A 329 -6.86 2.76 15.79
C LYS A 329 -5.58 3.60 15.87
N GLU A 330 -5.01 3.73 17.07
CA GLU A 330 -3.81 4.54 17.30
C GLU A 330 -2.51 3.94 16.72
N LEU A 331 -2.52 2.66 16.30
CA LEU A 331 -1.34 2.06 15.67
C LEU A 331 -0.88 2.82 14.42
N THR A 332 -1.82 3.40 13.66
CA THR A 332 -1.47 4.26 12.52
C THR A 332 -0.72 5.51 12.94
N ASP A 333 -1.01 6.07 14.11
CA ASP A 333 -0.33 7.27 14.61
C ASP A 333 1.07 6.95 15.09
N ILE A 334 1.29 5.77 15.69
CA ILE A 334 2.64 5.31 16.09
C ILE A 334 3.53 5.15 14.88
N VAL A 335 3.06 4.41 13.87
CA VAL A 335 3.79 4.22 12.62
C VAL A 335 4.07 5.56 11.94
N TYR A 336 3.05 6.43 11.84
CA TYR A 336 3.23 7.75 11.25
C TYR A 336 4.25 8.63 12.00
N ARG A 337 4.22 8.65 13.34
CA ARG A 337 5.17 9.44 14.14
C ARG A 337 6.59 8.93 13.96
N SER A 338 6.79 7.62 14.00
CA SER A 338 8.11 6.99 13.87
C SER A 338 8.73 7.18 12.48
N ILE A 339 7.93 7.13 11.41
CA ILE A 339 8.42 7.43 10.05
C ILE A 339 8.84 8.91 9.93
N ASN A 340 8.18 9.83 10.64
CA ASN A 340 8.48 11.26 10.56
C ASN A 340 9.58 11.74 11.51
N HIS A 341 9.94 10.96 12.53
CA HIS A 341 11.07 11.31 13.40
C HIS A 341 12.36 10.91 12.69
N LYS A 342 13.18 11.91 12.33
CA LYS A 342 14.57 11.65 11.97
C LYS A 342 15.26 11.01 13.19
N PRO A 343 16.08 9.96 13.03
CA PRO A 343 16.99 9.58 14.08
C PRO A 343 17.84 10.82 14.39
N SER A 344 17.73 11.29 15.64
CA SER A 344 18.52 12.39 16.21
C SER A 344 19.99 12.05 16.26
#